data_AF-A0A9D8VF40-F1
#
_entry.id   AF-A0A9D8VF40-F1
#
_cell.length_a   1.000
_cell.length_b   1.000
_cell.length_c   1.000
_cell.angle_alpha   90.00
_cell.angle_beta   90.00
_cell.angle_gamma   90.00
#
_symmetry.space_group_name_H-M   'P 1'
#
loop_
_entity.id
_entity.type
_entity.pdbx_description
1 polymer ?
#
loop_
_entity_poly.entity_id
_entity_poly.type
_entity_poly.pdbx_seq_one_letter_code
_entity_poly.pdbx_strand_id
1 'polypeptide(L)'
;MSLLKRFLAWVPPAFRAGWILVPVGMLLGLPFLWVEPQLTLTIWLTGSIALAVLLASSLVLRTVLRDPVTGKPAWETPHRPVVCPYCQTPPPRIRRPQSLQQFLRGGWTCECGKVLNNWGQPVEDPFAHN
;
A
#
# COMPACT_ATOMS: atom_id res chain seq x y z
N MET A 1 15.75 26.18 -62.99
CA MET A 1 15.64 25.04 -62.06
C MET A 1 15.14 25.60 -60.72
N SER A 2 13.91 25.27 -60.30
CA SER A 2 13.23 25.98 -59.20
C SER A 2 13.82 25.66 -57.83
N LEU A 3 13.83 26.65 -56.93
CA LEU A 3 14.29 26.55 -55.53
C LEU A 3 13.66 25.36 -54.78
N LEU A 4 12.44 24.98 -55.16
CA LEU A 4 11.72 23.84 -54.61
C LEU A 4 12.46 22.50 -54.77
N LYS A 5 13.15 22.28 -55.90
CA LYS A 5 13.92 21.04 -56.12
C LYS A 5 15.15 20.94 -55.22
N ARG A 6 15.78 22.08 -54.90
CA ARG A 6 16.92 22.12 -53.98
C ARG A 6 16.49 21.89 -52.53
N PHE A 7 15.33 22.43 -52.15
CA PHE A 7 14.79 22.22 -50.81
C PHE A 7 14.37 20.77 -50.57
N LEU A 8 13.69 20.15 -51.53
CA LEU A 8 13.28 18.75 -51.45
C LEU A 8 14.48 17.79 -51.34
N ALA A 9 15.61 18.10 -51.96
CA ALA A 9 16.82 17.28 -51.91
C ALA A 9 17.48 17.23 -50.52
N TRP A 10 17.20 18.21 -49.64
CA TRP A 10 17.79 18.30 -48.30
C TRP A 10 16.97 17.57 -47.23
N VAL A 11 15.74 17.14 -47.55
CA VAL A 11 14.87 16.42 -46.60
C VAL A 11 15.31 14.95 -46.53
N PRO A 12 15.70 14.44 -45.35
CA PRO A 12 16.07 13.03 -45.18
C PRO A 12 14.95 12.10 -45.64
N PRO A 13 15.25 10.95 -46.27
CA PRO A 13 14.22 10.03 -46.78
C PRO A 13 13.28 9.52 -45.67
N ALA A 14 13.76 9.42 -44.41
CA ALA A 14 12.95 9.08 -43.25
C ALA A 14 11.80 10.07 -42.99
N PHE A 15 11.94 11.33 -43.40
CA PHE A 15 10.91 12.35 -43.25
C PHE A 15 9.90 12.37 -44.39
N ARG A 16 10.18 11.77 -45.56
CA ARG A 16 9.24 11.81 -46.70
C ARG A 16 8.05 10.84 -46.55
N ALA A 17 8.24 9.73 -45.85
CA ALA A 17 7.17 8.75 -45.63
C ALA A 17 6.17 9.20 -44.54
N GLY A 18 6.61 10.02 -43.59
CA GLY A 18 5.76 10.48 -42.47
C GLY A 18 4.60 11.39 -42.89
N TRP A 19 4.75 12.18 -43.96
CA TRP A 19 3.76 13.22 -44.33
C TRP A 19 2.54 12.68 -45.07
N ILE A 20 2.62 11.50 -45.67
CA ILE A 20 1.49 10.89 -46.40
C ILE A 20 0.62 10.05 -45.44
N LEU A 21 1.19 9.55 -44.34
CA LEU A 21 0.46 8.72 -43.37
C LEU A 21 -0.35 9.53 -42.35
N VAL A 22 -0.04 10.82 -42.16
CA VAL A 22 -0.76 11.71 -41.23
C VAL A 22 -2.25 11.92 -41.62
N PRO A 23 -2.62 12.20 -42.88
CA PRO A 23 -4.03 12.43 -43.22
C PRO A 23 -4.88 11.14 -43.28
N VAL A 24 -4.27 9.96 -43.46
CA VAL A 24 -5.03 8.68 -43.53
C VAL A 24 -5.53 8.26 -42.15
N GLY A 25 -4.76 8.50 -41.08
CA GLY A 25 -5.22 8.25 -39.70
C GLY A 25 -6.40 9.12 -39.29
N MET A 26 -6.49 10.36 -39.80
CA MET A 26 -7.63 11.26 -39.57
C MET A 26 -8.93 10.78 -40.22
N LEU A 27 -8.86 10.14 -41.40
CA LEU A 27 -10.02 9.63 -42.13
C LEU A 27 -10.61 8.35 -41.51
N LEU A 28 -9.80 7.55 -40.82
CA LEU A 28 -10.23 6.26 -40.24
C LEU A 28 -10.79 6.37 -38.82
N GLY A 29 -10.91 7.59 -38.26
CA GLY A 29 -11.54 7.79 -36.96
C GLY A 29 -10.88 6.96 -35.84
N LEU A 30 -9.55 6.81 -35.89
CA LEU A 30 -8.76 6.20 -34.84
C LEU A 30 -8.21 7.30 -33.91
N PRO A 31 -9.00 7.84 -32.95
CA PRO A 31 -8.52 8.84 -32.00
C PRO A 31 -7.40 8.29 -31.08
N PHE A 32 -7.12 6.99 -31.16
CA PHE A 32 -6.21 6.28 -30.27
C PHE A 32 -4.73 6.40 -30.64
N LEU A 33 -4.38 6.82 -31.87
CA LEU A 33 -2.98 6.86 -32.32
C LEU A 33 -2.32 8.26 -32.22
N TRP A 34 -3.03 9.25 -31.68
CA TRP A 34 -2.51 10.60 -31.45
C TRP A 34 -2.77 11.07 -30.02
N VAL A 35 -2.68 10.16 -29.06
CA VAL A 35 -2.47 10.58 -27.67
C VAL A 35 -1.08 11.21 -27.62
N GLU A 36 -0.99 12.47 -27.21
CA GLU A 36 0.31 13.14 -27.04
C GLU A 36 1.22 12.25 -26.20
N PRO A 37 2.47 11.97 -26.64
CA PRO A 37 3.38 11.09 -25.90
C PRO A 37 3.63 11.59 -24.47
N GLN A 38 3.39 12.88 -24.22
CA GLN A 38 3.43 13.50 -22.91
C GLN A 38 2.30 12.99 -21.99
N LEU A 39 1.09 12.78 -22.54
CA LEU A 39 -0.08 12.32 -21.78
C LEU A 39 0.02 10.83 -21.44
N THR A 40 0.55 10.00 -22.34
CA THR A 40 0.75 8.57 -22.03
C THR A 40 1.75 8.41 -20.89
N LEU A 41 2.88 9.14 -20.93
CA LEU A 41 3.90 9.10 -19.89
C LEU A 41 3.33 9.53 -18.52
N THR A 42 2.55 10.62 -18.47
CA THR A 42 1.96 11.09 -17.21
C THR A 42 0.94 10.09 -16.64
N ILE A 43 0.11 9.46 -17.49
CA ILE A 43 -0.83 8.42 -17.07
C ILE A 43 -0.07 7.21 -16.47
N TRP A 44 1.00 6.75 -17.13
CA TRP A 44 1.81 5.64 -16.62
C TRP A 44 2.49 5.97 -15.29
N LEU A 45 3.10 7.16 -15.17
CA LEU A 45 3.76 7.59 -13.93
C LEU A 45 2.78 7.77 -12.77
N THR A 46 1.65 8.43 -13.01
CA THR A 46 0.62 8.61 -11.97
C THR A 46 0.01 7.28 -11.56
N GLY A 47 -0.29 6.40 -12.53
CA GLY A 47 -0.77 5.05 -12.28
C GLY A 47 0.23 4.22 -11.45
N SER A 48 1.52 4.27 -11.79
CA SER A 48 2.55 3.50 -11.06
C SER A 48 2.75 4.01 -9.63
N ILE A 49 2.74 5.33 -9.43
CA ILE A 49 2.83 5.94 -8.09
C ILE A 49 1.61 5.55 -7.25
N ALA A 50 0.40 5.68 -7.79
CA ALA A 50 -0.83 5.32 -7.07
C ALA A 50 -0.82 3.84 -6.66
N LEU A 51 -0.42 2.94 -7.57
CA LEU A 51 -0.29 1.53 -7.27
C LEU A 51 0.76 1.27 -6.17
N ALA A 52 1.92 1.92 -6.24
CA ALA A 52 2.97 1.78 -5.23
C ALA A 52 2.49 2.21 -3.84
N VAL A 53 1.75 3.33 -3.76
CA VAL A 53 1.15 3.81 -2.50
C VAL A 53 0.15 2.79 -1.95
N LEU A 54 -0.75 2.27 -2.78
CA LEU A 54 -1.73 1.27 -2.35
C LEU A 54 -1.06 0.00 -1.82
N LEU A 55 -0.02 -0.49 -2.50
CA LEU A 55 0.74 -1.65 -2.07
C LEU A 55 1.45 -1.38 -0.74
N ALA A 56 2.14 -0.24 -0.60
CA ALA A 56 2.81 0.16 0.63
C ALA A 56 1.83 0.27 1.80
N SER A 57 0.70 0.95 1.62
CA SER A 57 -0.35 1.07 2.64
C SER A 57 -0.93 -0.28 3.03
N SER A 58 -1.14 -1.20 2.07
CA SER A 58 -1.63 -2.55 2.37
C SER A 58 -0.62 -3.37 3.21
N LEU A 59 0.68 -3.19 2.97
CA LEU A 59 1.73 -3.85 3.74
C LEU A 59 1.79 -3.30 5.17
N VAL A 60 1.73 -1.97 5.33
CA VAL A 60 1.67 -1.32 6.65
C VAL A 60 0.42 -1.77 7.41
N LEU A 61 -0.73 -1.83 6.75
CA LEU A 61 -1.95 -2.29 7.39
C LEU A 61 -1.82 -3.76 7.85
N ARG A 62 -1.24 -4.64 7.04
CA ARG A 62 -1.01 -6.05 7.43
C ARG A 62 -0.06 -6.18 8.61
N THR A 63 0.98 -5.36 8.71
CA THR A 63 1.92 -5.43 9.84
C THR A 63 1.34 -4.85 11.11
N VAL A 64 0.54 -3.78 11.02
CA VAL A 64 -0.15 -3.17 12.18
C VAL A 64 -1.26 -4.08 12.71
N LEU A 65 -1.96 -4.80 11.83
CA LEU A 65 -3.07 -5.68 12.22
C LEU A 65 -2.64 -7.05 12.74
N ARG A 66 -1.38 -7.45 12.53
CA ARG A 66 -0.82 -8.70 13.07
C ARG A 66 -0.07 -8.43 14.35
N ASP A 67 -0.27 -9.28 15.35
CA ASP A 67 0.57 -9.23 16.54
C ASP A 67 1.95 -9.82 16.26
N PRO A 68 3.03 -9.12 16.61
CA PRO A 68 4.39 -9.61 16.39
C PRO A 68 4.73 -10.85 17.21
N VAL A 69 4.02 -11.09 18.32
CA VAL A 69 4.30 -12.23 19.22
C VAL A 69 3.66 -13.52 18.69
N THR A 70 2.40 -13.46 18.24
CA THR A 70 1.65 -14.65 17.81
C THR A 70 1.57 -14.83 16.30
N GLY A 71 1.79 -13.75 15.53
CA GLY A 71 1.51 -13.71 14.09
C GLY A 71 0.01 -13.71 13.75
N LYS A 72 -0.87 -13.76 14.75
CA LYS A 72 -2.32 -13.78 14.59
C LYS A 72 -2.87 -12.36 14.48
N PRO A 73 -4.01 -12.16 13.81
CA PRO A 73 -4.62 -10.85 13.72
C PRO A 73 -5.17 -10.40 15.09
N ALA A 74 -4.91 -9.16 15.48
CA ALA A 74 -5.23 -8.63 16.82
C ALA A 74 -6.74 -8.65 17.17
N TRP A 75 -7.61 -8.77 16.17
CA TRP A 75 -9.07 -8.82 16.34
C TRP A 75 -9.62 -10.24 16.52
N GLU A 76 -8.82 -11.30 16.32
CA GLU A 76 -9.28 -12.67 16.54
C GLU A 76 -9.50 -12.94 18.04
N THR A 77 -10.69 -13.46 18.36
CA THR A 77 -11.00 -13.90 19.72
C THR A 77 -10.41 -15.30 19.96
N PRO A 78 -9.70 -15.51 21.08
CA PRO A 78 -9.17 -16.83 21.40
C PRO A 78 -10.32 -17.83 21.59
N HIS A 79 -10.25 -18.97 20.89
CA HIS A 79 -11.26 -20.04 21.01
C HIS A 79 -11.25 -20.74 22.38
N ARG A 80 -10.22 -20.50 23.20
CA ARG A 80 -10.09 -21.08 24.54
C ARG A 80 -10.07 -19.95 25.57
N PRO A 81 -10.62 -20.18 26.78
CA PRO A 81 -10.49 -19.24 27.86
C PRO A 81 -9.00 -19.01 28.12
N VAL A 82 -8.60 -17.76 27.97
CA VAL A 82 -7.24 -17.32 28.25
C VAL A 82 -7.14 -17.13 29.75
N VAL A 83 -6.04 -17.60 30.36
CA VAL A 83 -5.70 -17.33 31.76
C VAL A 83 -4.31 -16.75 31.81
N CYS A 84 -4.02 -15.93 32.81
CA CYS A 84 -2.67 -15.45 33.00
C CYS A 84 -1.72 -16.62 33.34
N PRO A 85 -0.56 -16.75 32.69
CA PRO A 85 0.37 -17.85 32.96
C PRO A 85 1.04 -17.76 34.34
N TYR A 86 0.99 -16.60 35.00
CA TYR A 86 1.60 -16.38 36.32
C TYR A 86 0.59 -16.55 37.48
N CYS A 87 -0.57 -15.88 37.38
CA CYS A 87 -1.56 -15.80 38.45
C CYS A 87 -2.73 -16.80 38.25
N GLN A 88 -2.85 -17.42 37.07
CA GLN A 88 -4.02 -18.21 36.62
C GLN A 88 -5.37 -17.46 36.63
N THR A 89 -5.37 -16.17 36.97
CA THR A 89 -6.56 -15.33 36.94
C THR A 89 -7.09 -15.21 35.51
N PRO A 90 -8.42 -15.37 35.29
CA PRO A 90 -9.04 -15.13 34.00
C PRO A 90 -9.07 -13.62 33.68
N PRO A 91 -9.13 -13.23 32.40
CA PRO A 91 -9.25 -11.84 32.00
C PRO A 91 -10.56 -11.22 32.51
N PRO A 92 -10.56 -9.92 32.85
CA PRO A 92 -11.78 -9.24 33.26
C PRO A 92 -12.80 -9.19 32.13
N ARG A 93 -14.09 -9.27 32.48
CA ARG A 93 -15.19 -9.22 31.51
C ARG A 93 -15.23 -7.92 30.72
N ILE A 94 -14.84 -6.81 31.36
CA ILE A 94 -14.69 -5.49 30.74
C ILE A 94 -13.22 -5.12 30.80
N ARG A 95 -12.57 -5.02 29.64
CA ARG A 95 -11.17 -4.60 29.54
C ARG A 95 -11.09 -3.08 29.64
N ARG A 96 -10.31 -2.57 30.61
CA ARG A 96 -9.89 -1.17 30.66
C ARG A 96 -8.42 -1.09 30.29
N PRO A 97 -8.09 -0.63 29.07
CA PRO A 97 -6.70 -0.49 28.67
C PRO A 97 -6.02 0.58 29.53
N GLN A 98 -4.83 0.25 30.04
CA GLN A 98 -3.99 1.16 30.82
C GLN A 98 -2.94 1.87 29.94
N SER A 99 -2.72 1.39 28.71
CA SER A 99 -1.82 2.00 27.74
C SER A 99 -2.44 2.02 26.34
N LEU A 100 -1.94 2.91 25.49
CA LEU A 100 -2.34 2.95 24.07
C LEU A 100 -2.05 1.63 23.37
N GLN A 101 -0.97 0.93 23.75
CA GLN A 101 -0.64 -0.38 23.20
C GLN A 101 -1.70 -1.42 23.57
N GLN A 102 -2.19 -1.42 24.81
CA GLN A 102 -3.30 -2.29 25.23
C GLN A 102 -4.60 -1.93 24.51
N PHE A 103 -4.87 -0.64 24.29
CA PHE A 103 -6.04 -0.18 23.54
C PHE A 103 -5.99 -0.68 22.09
N LEU A 104 -4.86 -0.55 21.41
CA LEU A 104 -4.69 -0.92 20.00
C LEU A 104 -4.66 -2.44 19.77
N ARG A 105 -4.06 -3.22 20.69
CA ARG A 105 -3.87 -4.67 20.52
C ARG A 105 -4.82 -5.54 21.36
N GLY A 106 -5.73 -4.91 22.11
CA GLY A 106 -6.69 -5.62 22.96
C GLY A 106 -6.06 -6.34 24.15
N GLY A 107 -4.90 -5.86 24.64
CA GLY A 107 -4.24 -6.40 25.84
C GLY A 107 -5.00 -6.13 27.14
N TRP A 108 -4.52 -6.71 28.24
CA TRP A 108 -5.05 -6.49 29.58
C TRP A 108 -3.94 -6.62 30.63
N THR A 109 -4.11 -5.98 31.78
CA THR A 109 -3.20 -6.13 32.93
C THR A 109 -3.81 -7.14 33.92
N CYS A 110 -3.10 -8.24 34.26
CA CYS A 110 -3.53 -9.12 35.38
C CYS A 110 -3.42 -8.35 36.69
N GLU A 111 -4.23 -8.73 37.67
CA GLU A 111 -4.11 -8.31 39.08
C GLU A 111 -2.71 -8.55 39.67
N CYS A 112 -1.92 -9.49 39.12
CA CYS A 112 -0.51 -9.68 39.49
C CYS A 112 0.44 -8.62 38.91
N GLY A 113 -0.08 -7.60 38.22
CA GLY A 113 0.68 -6.50 37.63
C GLY A 113 1.34 -6.80 36.29
N LYS A 114 1.18 -8.02 35.73
CA LYS A 114 1.74 -8.38 34.42
C LYS A 114 0.83 -7.92 33.29
N VAL A 115 1.41 -7.27 32.29
CA VAL A 115 0.74 -6.89 31.05
C VAL A 115 0.73 -8.08 30.09
N LEU A 116 -0.45 -8.46 29.63
CA LEU A 116 -0.69 -9.59 28.76
C LEU A 116 -1.38 -9.12 27.47
N ASN A 117 -1.11 -9.77 26.34
CA ASN A 117 -1.89 -9.57 25.12
C ASN A 117 -3.28 -10.24 25.22
N ASN A 118 -4.12 -10.02 24.21
CA ASN A 118 -5.43 -10.66 24.08
C ASN A 118 -5.39 -12.21 24.05
N TRP A 119 -4.22 -12.84 23.76
CA TRP A 119 -3.99 -14.29 23.85
C TRP A 119 -3.36 -14.76 25.17
N GLY A 120 -3.15 -13.86 26.14
CA GLY A 120 -2.63 -14.19 27.47
C GLY A 120 -1.12 -14.39 27.55
N GLN A 121 -0.39 -14.00 26.51
CA GLN A 121 1.07 -14.02 26.56
C GLN A 121 1.59 -12.71 27.15
N PRO A 122 2.69 -12.75 27.92
CA PRO A 122 3.34 -11.55 28.42
C PRO A 122 3.80 -10.66 27.28
N VAL A 123 3.53 -9.36 27.41
CA VAL A 123 4.08 -8.33 26.53
C VAL A 123 5.08 -7.56 27.35
N GLU A 124 6.33 -7.50 26.86
CA GLU A 124 7.30 -6.55 27.37
C GLU A 124 6.80 -5.16 26.98
N ASP A 125 6.40 -4.37 27.97
CA ASP A 125 6.11 -2.96 27.75
C ASP A 125 7.45 -2.21 27.84
N PRO A 126 8.00 -1.72 26.71
CA PRO A 126 9.26 -0.97 26.72
C PRO A 126 9.15 0.36 27.48
N PHE A 127 7.93 0.79 27.84
CA PHE A 127 7.66 2.03 28.57
C PHE A 127 7.19 1.80 30.01
N ALA A 128 7.16 0.55 30.50
CA ALA A 128 6.97 0.28 31.91
C ALA A 128 8.23 0.72 32.69
N HIS A 129 8.28 2.00 33.06
CA HIS A 129 9.28 2.51 33.98
C HIS A 129 8.95 1.98 35.39
N ASN A 130 9.83 1.11 35.90
CA ASN A 130 9.87 0.72 37.32
C ASN A 130 10.12 1.93 38.23
#